data_AF-A0A0F8QST5-F1
#
_entry.id   AF-A0A0F8QST5-F1
#
_cell.length_a   1.000
_cell.length_b   1.000
_cell.length_c   1.000
_cell.angle_alpha   90.00
_cell.angle_beta   90.00
_cell.angle_gamma   90.00
#
_symmetry.space_group_name_H-M   'P 1'
#
loop_
_entity.id
_entity.type
_entity.pdbx_description
1 polymer ?
#
loop_
_entity_poly.entity_id
_entity_poly.type
_entity_poly.pdbx_seq_one_letter_code
_entity_poly.pdbx_strand_id
1 'polypeptide(L)'
;MKIGSDIVAADSMIVMSHFKGHIVAGFGGAIKNLAMGCAPAAGKKDQHYPTSPHVVEAKCIGCGKCVEICPVGAASLEGEVSRIDPVVCISCGQCMEVCPESAIDLNWEQDIPEFLECLTEYAYGAVKGKEGRVGYINFLLKITPDCDCVPWSDAPIVPDIGILASTDPVALDQASYDLVNRQKGLVGSALHCNHEAGADKFKGAWPKVDGTHQLEYAEKIGFGSRDYELVEI
;
A
#
# COMPACT_ATOMS: atom_id res chain seq x y z
N MET A 1 -2.64 -11.76 14.26
CA MET A 1 -1.67 -11.11 13.35
C MET A 1 -0.27 -11.34 13.86
N LYS A 2 0.70 -11.46 12.97
CA LYS A 2 2.11 -11.62 13.33
C LYS A 2 2.74 -10.23 13.43
N ILE A 3 2.93 -9.71 14.64
CA ILE A 3 3.57 -8.41 14.91
C ILE A 3 4.95 -8.66 15.52
N GLY A 4 5.94 -7.82 15.22
CA GLY A 4 7.28 -7.92 15.79
C GLY A 4 7.24 -7.86 17.32
N SER A 5 7.99 -8.74 17.99
CA SER A 5 7.99 -8.86 19.46
C SER A 5 8.31 -7.55 20.16
N ASP A 6 9.27 -6.79 19.63
CA ASP A 6 9.73 -5.54 20.22
C ASP A 6 8.66 -4.44 20.09
N ILE A 7 7.89 -4.46 19.00
CA ILE A 7 6.71 -3.58 18.84
C ILE A 7 5.64 -3.96 19.85
N VAL A 8 5.38 -5.26 20.04
CA VAL A 8 4.41 -5.72 21.05
C VAL A 8 4.85 -5.29 22.46
N ALA A 9 6.13 -5.44 22.78
CA ALA A 9 6.70 -5.12 24.10
C ALA A 9 6.81 -3.62 24.39
N ALA A 10 6.79 -2.75 23.37
CA ALA A 10 6.86 -1.31 23.56
C ALA A 10 5.63 -0.76 24.31
N ASP A 11 5.85 0.17 25.25
CA ASP A 11 4.78 0.83 26.01
C ASP A 11 4.09 1.97 25.24
N SER A 12 4.81 2.58 24.30
CA SER A 12 4.40 3.74 23.51
C SER A 12 5.14 3.79 22.18
N MET A 13 4.60 4.54 21.22
CA MET A 13 5.17 4.66 19.89
C MET A 13 4.99 6.08 19.33
N ILE A 14 5.98 6.54 18.57
CA ILE A 14 5.82 7.66 17.63
C ILE A 14 6.03 7.10 16.22
N VAL A 15 4.99 7.17 15.40
CA VAL A 15 4.98 6.65 14.03
C VAL A 15 5.25 7.82 13.08
N MET A 16 6.32 7.72 12.31
CA MET A 16 6.72 8.74 11.35
C MET A 16 6.59 8.16 9.94
N SER A 17 5.75 8.78 9.12
CA SER A 17 5.42 8.29 7.79
C SER A 17 5.67 9.34 6.73
N HIS A 18 6.25 8.93 5.62
CA HIS A 18 6.27 9.74 4.42
C HIS A 18 4.95 9.49 3.67
N PHE A 19 4.08 10.50 3.61
CA PHE A 19 2.79 10.37 2.96
C PHE A 19 2.93 10.53 1.44
N LYS A 20 2.74 9.46 0.69
CA LYS A 20 2.89 9.46 -0.78
C LYS A 20 2.11 8.33 -1.45
N GLY A 21 2.18 8.23 -2.78
CA GLY A 21 1.43 7.21 -3.53
C GLY A 21 1.94 5.78 -3.32
N HIS A 22 1.14 4.79 -3.73
CA HIS A 22 1.50 3.39 -3.69
C HIS A 22 0.71 2.58 -4.73
N ILE A 23 1.39 1.75 -5.52
CA ILE A 23 0.81 1.00 -6.64
C ILE A 23 -0.44 0.17 -6.29
N VAL A 24 -0.42 -0.62 -5.22
CA VAL A 24 -1.56 -1.47 -4.81
C VAL A 24 -2.42 -0.92 -3.67
N ALA A 25 -1.92 0.09 -2.93
CA ALA A 25 -2.63 0.63 -1.78
C ALA A 25 -3.24 2.02 -2.05
N GLY A 26 -2.97 2.60 -3.22
CA GLY A 26 -3.32 3.97 -3.60
C GLY A 26 -2.33 4.97 -2.99
N PHE A 27 -2.16 4.92 -1.68
CA PHE A 27 -1.21 5.73 -0.93
C PHE A 27 -0.54 4.95 0.20
N GLY A 28 0.56 5.48 0.73
CA GLY A 28 1.20 5.04 1.96
C GLY A 28 1.19 6.19 2.97
N GLY A 29 0.55 5.97 4.11
CA GLY A 29 0.53 6.88 5.26
C GLY A 29 0.84 6.14 6.56
N ALA A 30 0.34 6.65 7.68
CA ALA A 30 0.49 6.05 9.01
C ALA A 30 -0.02 4.62 9.06
N ILE A 31 -1.18 4.32 8.47
CA ILE A 31 -1.78 2.98 8.49
C ILE A 31 -0.86 1.98 7.78
N LYS A 32 -0.48 2.26 6.53
CA LYS A 32 0.42 1.40 5.76
C LYS A 32 1.80 1.27 6.41
N ASN A 33 2.32 2.35 6.98
CA ASN A 33 3.60 2.36 7.69
C ASN A 33 3.58 1.42 8.89
N LEU A 34 2.54 1.49 9.72
CA LEU A 34 2.32 0.55 10.83
C LEU A 34 2.20 -0.88 10.32
N ALA A 35 1.32 -1.13 9.36
CA ALA A 35 1.00 -2.46 8.84
C ALA A 35 2.25 -3.20 8.34
N MET A 36 3.03 -2.54 7.49
CA MET A 36 4.24 -3.12 6.90
C MET A 36 5.45 -3.02 7.84
N GLY A 37 5.62 -1.90 8.53
CA GLY A 37 6.78 -1.62 9.37
C GLY A 37 6.81 -2.44 10.65
N CYS A 38 5.64 -2.74 11.23
CA CYS A 38 5.53 -3.48 12.49
C CYS A 38 5.39 -5.00 12.29
N ALA A 39 5.21 -5.47 11.05
CA ALA A 39 5.12 -6.88 10.75
C ALA A 39 6.51 -7.50 10.49
N PRO A 40 6.82 -8.69 11.03
CA PRO A 40 7.98 -9.46 10.61
C PRO A 40 7.75 -9.99 9.17
N ALA A 41 8.78 -10.56 8.54
CA ALA A 41 8.69 -11.09 7.18
C ALA A 41 7.46 -12.01 6.96
N ALA A 42 7.16 -12.87 7.94
CA ALA A 42 5.98 -13.73 7.89
C ALA A 42 4.65 -12.94 7.92
N GLY A 43 4.56 -11.86 8.69
CA GLY A 43 3.37 -11.01 8.73
C GLY A 43 3.21 -10.15 7.47
N LYS A 44 4.33 -9.72 6.86
CA LYS A 44 4.31 -9.04 5.56
C LYS A 44 3.80 -9.98 4.46
N LYS A 45 4.24 -11.25 4.48
CA LYS A 45 3.73 -12.28 3.57
C LYS A 45 2.23 -12.50 3.77
N ASP A 46 1.77 -12.64 5.01
CA ASP A 46 0.34 -12.83 5.31
C ASP A 46 -0.51 -11.68 4.74
N GLN A 47 -0.05 -10.43 4.84
CA GLN A 47 -0.75 -9.26 4.31
C GLN A 47 -0.89 -9.27 2.79
N HIS A 48 0.07 -9.83 2.05
CA HIS A 48 0.04 -9.88 0.58
C HIS A 48 -0.61 -11.16 0.04
N TYR A 49 -1.00 -12.10 0.91
CA TYR A 49 -1.65 -13.34 0.47
C TYR A 49 -2.89 -13.10 -0.42
N PRO A 50 -3.78 -12.12 -0.12
CA PRO A 50 -4.92 -11.83 -0.98
C PRO A 50 -4.53 -11.45 -2.42
N THR A 51 -3.40 -10.76 -2.61
CA THR A 51 -2.90 -10.37 -3.94
C THR A 51 -2.08 -11.48 -4.61
N SER A 52 -2.57 -12.72 -4.58
CA SER A 52 -1.88 -13.85 -5.21
C SER A 52 -1.92 -13.70 -6.73
N PRO A 53 -0.77 -13.55 -7.41
CA PRO A 53 -0.74 -13.30 -8.85
C PRO A 53 -1.23 -14.51 -9.65
N HIS A 54 -1.88 -14.25 -10.78
CA HIS A 54 -2.33 -15.25 -11.74
C HIS A 54 -1.71 -15.01 -13.12
N VAL A 55 -1.67 -16.05 -13.95
CA VAL A 55 -1.14 -15.98 -15.31
C VAL A 55 -2.27 -15.69 -16.30
N VAL A 56 -2.14 -14.61 -17.05
CA VAL A 56 -3.00 -14.26 -18.19
C VAL A 56 -2.57 -15.10 -19.38
N GLU A 57 -3.26 -16.22 -19.61
CA GLU A 57 -2.87 -17.23 -20.60
C GLU A 57 -2.65 -16.66 -21.99
N ALA A 58 -3.51 -15.73 -22.43
CA ALA A 58 -3.44 -15.11 -23.74
C ALA A 58 -2.13 -14.33 -24.01
N LYS A 59 -1.39 -13.96 -22.95
CA LYS A 59 -0.08 -13.27 -23.05
C LYS A 59 1.09 -14.21 -22.75
N CYS A 60 0.84 -15.37 -22.15
CA CYS A 60 1.90 -16.26 -21.71
C CYS A 60 2.53 -16.97 -22.90
N ILE A 61 3.86 -16.90 -23.02
CA ILE A 61 4.64 -17.58 -24.08
C ILE A 61 5.37 -18.82 -23.56
N GLY A 62 5.03 -19.31 -22.36
CA GLY A 62 5.62 -20.53 -21.80
C GLY A 62 7.12 -20.49 -21.49
N CYS A 63 7.73 -19.30 -21.37
CA CYS A 63 9.19 -19.17 -21.23
C CYS A 63 9.79 -19.68 -19.92
N GLY A 64 8.98 -19.99 -18.90
CA GLY A 64 9.44 -20.60 -17.65
C GLY A 64 10.20 -19.68 -16.68
N LYS A 65 10.53 -18.44 -17.04
CA LYS A 65 11.28 -17.51 -16.15
C LYS A 65 10.64 -17.31 -14.76
N CYS A 66 9.31 -17.30 -14.68
CA CYS A 66 8.59 -17.20 -13.41
C CYS A 66 8.77 -18.44 -12.52
N VAL A 67 8.98 -19.61 -13.12
CA VAL A 67 9.29 -20.87 -12.42
C VAL A 67 10.71 -20.80 -11.86
N GLU A 68 11.67 -20.36 -12.67
CA GLU A 68 13.09 -20.26 -12.27
C GLU A 68 13.31 -19.29 -11.10
N ILE A 69 12.63 -18.14 -11.10
CA ILE A 69 12.81 -17.12 -10.05
C ILE A 69 12.04 -17.45 -8.76
N CYS A 70 11.10 -18.40 -8.78
CA CYS A 70 10.18 -18.59 -7.66
C CYS A 70 10.89 -19.17 -6.43
N PRO A 71 10.99 -18.41 -5.31
CA PRO A 71 11.80 -18.84 -4.16
C PRO A 71 11.13 -19.96 -3.34
N VAL A 72 9.85 -20.23 -3.61
CA VAL A 72 9.03 -21.22 -2.89
C VAL A 72 8.47 -22.30 -3.80
N GLY A 73 8.84 -22.31 -5.09
CA GLY A 73 8.35 -23.31 -6.04
C GLY A 73 6.84 -23.26 -6.31
N ALA A 74 6.20 -22.10 -6.16
CA ALA A 74 4.77 -21.91 -6.41
C ALA A 74 4.42 -21.87 -7.91
N ALA A 75 5.39 -21.58 -8.78
CA ALA A 75 5.17 -21.51 -10.22
C ALA A 75 5.58 -22.83 -10.90
N SER A 76 4.78 -23.28 -11.88
CA SER A 76 5.04 -24.46 -12.71
C SER A 76 4.80 -24.16 -14.19
N LEU A 77 5.33 -24.98 -15.08
CA LEU A 77 5.02 -24.95 -16.52
C LEU A 77 4.12 -26.14 -16.84
N GLU A 78 2.90 -25.87 -17.30
CA GLU A 78 1.91 -26.88 -17.68
C GLU A 78 1.66 -26.77 -19.19
N GLY A 79 2.34 -27.62 -19.96
CA GLY A 79 2.34 -27.53 -21.42
C GLY A 79 3.08 -26.26 -21.88
N GLU A 80 2.38 -25.37 -22.58
CA GLU A 80 2.93 -24.10 -23.10
C GLU A 80 2.59 -22.88 -22.22
N VAL A 81 1.91 -23.07 -21.09
CA VAL A 81 1.45 -21.98 -20.22
C VAL A 81 1.97 -22.18 -18.79
N SER A 82 2.45 -21.10 -18.17
CA SER A 82 2.85 -21.13 -16.76
C SER A 82 1.63 -21.05 -15.84
N ARG A 83 1.72 -21.69 -14.68
CA ARG A 83 0.72 -21.64 -13.60
C ARG A 83 1.37 -21.19 -12.30
N ILE A 84 0.58 -20.60 -11.43
CA ILE A 84 0.97 -20.20 -10.07
C ILE A 84 -0.02 -20.86 -9.12
N ASP A 85 0.49 -21.69 -8.21
CA ASP A 85 -0.30 -22.24 -7.11
C ASP A 85 -0.46 -21.16 -6.03
N PRO A 86 -1.68 -20.62 -5.83
CA PRO A 86 -1.92 -19.55 -4.86
C PRO A 86 -1.73 -20.03 -3.41
N VAL A 87 -1.84 -21.34 -3.14
CA VAL A 87 -1.67 -21.91 -1.79
C VAL A 87 -0.20 -21.89 -1.37
N VAL A 88 0.71 -22.14 -2.33
CA VAL A 88 2.17 -22.11 -2.10
C VAL A 88 2.72 -20.70 -2.24
N CYS A 89 2.11 -19.88 -3.10
CA CYS A 89 2.54 -18.52 -3.39
C CYS A 89 2.69 -17.67 -2.13
N ILE A 90 3.71 -16.83 -2.14
CA ILE A 90 4.00 -15.89 -1.04
C ILE A 90 3.79 -14.43 -1.44
N SER A 91 3.22 -14.21 -2.62
CA SER A 91 2.95 -12.90 -3.21
C SER A 91 4.17 -11.95 -3.19
N CYS A 92 5.37 -12.50 -3.42
CA CYS A 92 6.61 -11.72 -3.44
C CYS A 92 6.78 -10.84 -4.70
N GLY A 93 5.95 -11.03 -5.72
CA GLY A 93 5.98 -10.23 -6.96
C GLY A 93 7.12 -10.51 -7.94
N GLN A 94 8.13 -11.31 -7.57
CA GLN A 94 9.30 -11.57 -8.43
C GLN A 94 8.95 -12.14 -9.82
N CYS A 95 7.91 -12.97 -9.89
CA CYS A 95 7.44 -13.52 -11.15
C CYS A 95 6.88 -12.43 -12.08
N MET A 96 6.17 -11.44 -11.54
CA MET A 96 5.62 -10.31 -12.31
C MET A 96 6.75 -9.48 -12.90
N GLU A 97 7.80 -9.22 -12.11
CA GLU A 97 8.96 -8.42 -12.53
C GLU A 97 9.76 -9.10 -13.66
N VAL A 98 9.92 -10.43 -13.64
CA VAL A 98 10.73 -11.14 -14.64
C VAL A 98 9.96 -11.50 -15.92
N CYS A 99 8.63 -11.32 -15.93
CA CYS A 99 7.80 -11.75 -17.05
C CYS A 99 7.95 -10.80 -18.26
N PRO A 100 8.53 -11.24 -19.39
CA PRO A 100 8.81 -10.37 -20.52
C PRO A 100 7.53 -9.86 -21.21
N GLU A 101 6.46 -10.65 -21.16
CA GLU A 101 5.18 -10.32 -21.80
C GLU A 101 4.19 -9.62 -20.86
N SER A 102 4.60 -9.33 -19.61
CA SER A 102 3.69 -8.83 -18.56
C SER A 102 2.41 -9.69 -18.47
N ALA A 103 2.59 -11.01 -18.52
CA ALA A 103 1.54 -12.02 -18.52
C ALA A 103 1.13 -12.47 -17.12
N ILE A 104 1.70 -11.88 -16.07
CA ILE A 104 1.35 -12.18 -14.67
C ILE A 104 0.72 -10.94 -14.08
N ASP A 105 -0.51 -11.07 -13.59
CA ASP A 105 -1.36 -9.96 -13.16
C ASP A 105 -2.01 -10.27 -11.81
N LEU A 106 -2.57 -9.24 -11.18
CA LEU A 106 -3.36 -9.34 -9.95
C LEU A 106 -4.85 -9.28 -10.29
N ASN A 107 -5.71 -9.89 -9.47
CA ASN A 107 -7.14 -9.66 -9.60
C ASN A 107 -7.49 -8.36 -8.86
N TRP A 108 -7.33 -7.24 -9.57
CA TRP A 108 -7.46 -5.89 -9.01
C TRP A 108 -8.81 -5.60 -8.34
N GLU A 109 -9.89 -6.25 -8.77
CA GLU A 109 -11.24 -6.00 -8.25
C GLU A 109 -11.54 -6.76 -6.95
N GLN A 110 -10.96 -7.95 -6.77
CA GLN A 110 -11.26 -8.82 -5.62
C GLN A 110 -10.13 -8.79 -4.60
N ASP A 111 -8.90 -8.87 -5.05
CA ASP A 111 -7.74 -9.05 -4.18
C ASP A 111 -7.34 -7.75 -3.46
N ILE A 112 -7.58 -6.60 -4.09
CA ILE A 112 -7.13 -5.29 -3.56
C ILE A 112 -7.95 -4.86 -2.35
N PRO A 113 -9.31 -4.93 -2.35
CA PRO A 113 -10.08 -4.68 -1.13
C PRO A 113 -9.65 -5.58 0.02
N GLU A 114 -9.52 -6.90 -0.20
CA GLU A 114 -9.09 -7.85 0.84
C GLU A 114 -7.68 -7.54 1.36
N PHE A 115 -6.76 -7.17 0.46
CA PHE A 115 -5.43 -6.70 0.83
C PHE A 115 -5.47 -5.45 1.71
N LEU A 116 -6.25 -4.44 1.34
CA LEU A 116 -6.40 -3.20 2.10
C LEU A 116 -7.02 -3.43 3.48
N GLU A 117 -7.99 -4.35 3.57
CA GLU A 117 -8.60 -4.76 4.84
C GLU A 117 -7.57 -5.46 5.74
N CYS A 118 -6.84 -6.45 5.21
CA CYS A 118 -5.79 -7.14 5.96
C CYS A 118 -4.64 -6.21 6.39
N LEU A 119 -4.22 -5.30 5.49
CA LEU A 119 -3.24 -4.25 5.78
C LEU A 119 -3.70 -3.40 6.98
N THR A 120 -4.94 -2.92 6.94
CA THR A 120 -5.54 -2.06 7.98
C THR A 120 -5.66 -2.81 9.30
N GLU A 121 -6.10 -4.06 9.26
CA GLU A 121 -6.13 -4.96 10.40
C GLU A 121 -4.75 -5.09 11.06
N TYR A 122 -3.70 -5.32 10.28
CA TYR A 122 -2.32 -5.39 10.78
C TYR A 122 -1.86 -4.09 11.44
N ALA A 123 -2.21 -2.93 10.88
CA ALA A 123 -1.92 -1.64 11.49
C ALA A 123 -2.60 -1.51 12.86
N TYR A 124 -3.89 -1.86 12.94
CA TYR A 124 -4.63 -1.81 14.20
C TYR A 124 -4.06 -2.80 15.23
N GLY A 125 -3.70 -4.01 14.79
CA GLY A 125 -3.04 -5.00 15.62
C GLY A 125 -1.68 -4.55 16.18
N ALA A 126 -0.94 -3.72 15.44
CA ALA A 126 0.36 -3.21 15.88
C ALA A 126 0.26 -2.26 17.08
N VAL A 127 -0.84 -1.52 17.21
CA VAL A 127 -1.04 -0.53 18.29
C VAL A 127 -1.96 -1.01 19.42
N LYS A 128 -2.53 -2.21 19.29
CA LYS A 128 -3.39 -2.80 20.31
C LYS A 128 -2.65 -2.91 21.66
N GLY A 129 -3.28 -2.46 22.74
CA GLY A 129 -2.69 -2.40 24.08
C GLY A 129 -1.83 -1.16 24.34
N LYS A 130 -1.78 -0.21 23.40
CA LYS A 130 -1.08 1.08 23.51
C LYS A 130 -2.05 2.26 23.37
N GLU A 131 -3.30 2.07 23.75
CA GLU A 131 -4.36 3.07 23.59
C GLU A 131 -3.98 4.39 24.28
N GLY A 132 -4.08 5.50 23.54
CA GLY A 132 -3.68 6.83 24.04
C GLY A 132 -2.17 7.04 24.20
N ARG A 133 -1.32 6.12 23.73
CA ARG A 133 0.16 6.18 23.84
C ARG A 133 0.87 6.11 22.49
N VAL A 134 0.14 6.31 21.40
CA VAL A 134 0.71 6.35 20.05
C VAL A 134 0.44 7.72 19.43
N GLY A 135 1.51 8.37 18.98
CA GLY A 135 1.45 9.58 18.18
C GLY A 135 1.88 9.31 16.74
N TYR A 136 1.30 10.03 15.79
CA TYR A 136 1.52 9.85 14.37
C TYR A 136 1.94 11.16 13.72
N ILE A 137 2.92 11.11 12.82
CA ILE A 137 3.43 12.25 12.07
C ILE A 137 3.54 11.86 10.61
N ASN A 138 2.86 12.60 9.74
CA ASN A 138 2.93 12.44 8.29
C ASN A 138 3.73 13.59 7.68
N PHE A 139 4.74 13.26 6.88
CA PHE A 139 5.52 14.18 6.08
C PHE A 139 4.94 14.21 4.66
N LEU A 140 4.34 15.34 4.27
CA LEU A 140 3.75 15.57 2.95
C LEU A 140 4.72 16.41 2.13
N LEU A 141 5.89 15.85 1.89
CA LEU A 141 6.99 16.44 1.13
C LEU A 141 7.33 15.47 0.00
N LYS A 142 7.78 15.92 -1.17
CA LYS A 142 8.21 15.07 -2.29
C LYS A 142 7.24 13.90 -2.55
N ILE A 143 5.97 14.23 -2.65
CA ILE A 143 4.88 13.25 -2.82
C ILE A 143 4.96 12.66 -4.22
N THR A 144 5.47 11.43 -4.35
CA THR A 144 5.65 10.73 -5.62
C THR A 144 4.53 9.71 -5.89
N PRO A 145 4.37 9.22 -7.13
CA PRO A 145 3.38 8.20 -7.48
C PRO A 145 3.58 6.88 -6.72
N ASP A 146 4.83 6.45 -6.57
CA ASP A 146 5.21 5.23 -5.85
C ASP A 146 5.75 5.51 -4.45
N CYS A 147 5.70 4.49 -3.60
CA CYS A 147 6.19 4.56 -2.23
C CYS A 147 7.71 4.40 -2.13
N ASP A 148 8.33 4.79 -1.01
CA ASP A 148 9.79 4.69 -0.82
C ASP A 148 10.34 3.25 -0.75
N CYS A 149 9.47 2.24 -0.85
CA CYS A 149 9.88 0.84 -0.82
C CYS A 149 10.44 0.36 -2.16
N VAL A 150 10.23 1.09 -3.26
CA VAL A 150 10.80 0.74 -4.57
C VAL A 150 12.17 1.40 -4.77
N PRO A 151 13.10 0.80 -5.54
CA PRO A 151 14.46 1.32 -5.72
C PRO A 151 14.57 2.52 -6.67
N TRP A 152 13.45 3.10 -7.11
CA TRP A 152 13.38 4.27 -7.98
C TRP A 152 12.44 5.34 -7.39
N SER A 153 12.50 6.53 -7.95
CA SER A 153 11.57 7.61 -7.62
C SER A 153 11.29 8.40 -8.88
N ASP A 154 10.02 8.68 -9.11
CA ASP A 154 9.59 9.63 -10.14
C ASP A 154 9.58 11.07 -9.60
N ALA A 155 9.23 12.04 -10.44
CA ALA A 155 8.95 13.41 -10.03
C ALA A 155 7.70 13.50 -9.12
N PRO A 156 7.64 14.46 -8.18
CA PRO A 156 6.46 14.66 -7.35
C PRO A 156 5.19 14.92 -8.16
N ILE A 157 4.05 14.42 -7.68
CA ILE A 157 2.72 14.60 -8.29
C ILE A 157 2.02 15.86 -7.81
N VAL A 158 2.42 16.43 -6.68
CA VAL A 158 1.94 17.71 -6.13
C VAL A 158 3.10 18.45 -5.45
N PRO A 159 3.00 19.78 -5.21
CA PRO A 159 3.96 20.51 -4.39
C PRO A 159 4.00 20.00 -2.94
N ASP A 160 5.10 20.30 -2.24
CA ASP A 160 5.24 20.06 -0.81
C ASP A 160 4.16 20.83 -0.02
N ILE A 161 3.54 20.16 0.96
CA ILE A 161 2.44 20.72 1.76
C ILE A 161 2.90 21.02 3.18
N GLY A 162 3.67 20.11 3.78
CA GLY A 162 4.21 20.30 5.14
C GLY A 162 4.22 19.03 5.96
N ILE A 163 4.03 19.19 7.27
CA ILE A 163 4.04 18.10 8.25
C ILE A 163 2.71 18.14 9.01
N LEU A 164 2.04 17.01 9.10
CA LEU A 164 0.84 16.83 9.91
C LEU A 164 1.15 15.91 11.08
N ALA A 165 0.44 16.10 12.20
CA ALA A 165 0.53 15.23 13.35
C ALA A 165 -0.85 14.99 13.97
N SER A 166 -1.04 13.80 14.54
CA SER A 166 -2.29 13.40 15.20
C SER A 166 -2.03 12.29 16.23
N THR A 167 -3.02 12.03 17.07
CA THR A 167 -3.10 10.81 17.91
C THR A 167 -4.05 9.77 17.33
N ASP A 168 -4.76 10.10 16.24
CA ASP A 168 -5.60 9.21 15.45
C ASP A 168 -4.98 9.01 14.05
N PRO A 169 -4.59 7.78 13.68
CA PRO A 169 -3.94 7.51 12.40
C PRO A 169 -4.89 7.61 11.21
N VAL A 170 -6.19 7.34 11.40
CA VAL A 170 -7.20 7.39 10.34
C VAL A 170 -7.49 8.84 9.99
N ALA A 171 -7.68 9.69 11.00
CA ALA A 171 -7.88 11.12 10.82
C ALA A 171 -6.66 11.77 10.16
N LEU A 172 -5.45 11.35 10.55
CA LEU A 172 -4.20 11.86 9.96
C LEU A 172 -4.06 11.50 8.48
N ASP A 173 -4.29 10.23 8.12
CA ASP A 173 -4.18 9.78 6.74
C ASP A 173 -5.31 10.38 5.88
N GLN A 174 -6.53 10.52 6.41
CA GLN A 174 -7.63 11.20 5.73
C GLN A 174 -7.31 12.68 5.47
N ALA A 175 -6.85 13.42 6.48
CA ALA A 175 -6.43 14.81 6.32
C ALA A 175 -5.29 14.95 5.29
N SER A 176 -4.34 14.02 5.32
CA SER A 176 -3.23 14.01 4.39
C SER A 176 -3.70 13.77 2.95
N TYR A 177 -4.60 12.80 2.75
CA TYR A 177 -5.20 12.48 1.45
C TYR A 177 -5.92 13.70 0.86
N ASP A 178 -6.75 14.36 1.67
CA ASP A 178 -7.53 15.52 1.25
C ASP A 178 -6.64 16.71 0.89
N LEU A 179 -5.62 17.00 1.69
CA LEU A 179 -4.69 18.11 1.43
C LEU A 179 -3.91 17.90 0.14
N VAL A 180 -3.51 16.66 -0.17
CA VAL A 180 -2.90 16.30 -1.46
C VAL A 180 -3.87 16.55 -2.61
N ASN A 181 -5.10 16.07 -2.49
CA ASN A 181 -6.10 16.21 -3.55
C ASN A 181 -6.53 17.66 -3.78
N ARG A 182 -6.46 18.53 -2.77
CA ARG A 182 -6.68 19.98 -2.90
C ARG A 182 -5.60 20.68 -3.75
N GLN A 183 -4.41 20.09 -3.90
CA GLN A 183 -3.36 20.69 -4.73
C GLN A 183 -3.65 20.55 -6.21
N LYS A 184 -3.07 21.46 -7.02
CA LYS A 184 -2.94 21.23 -8.45
C LYS A 184 -1.86 20.19 -8.69
N GLY A 185 -2.20 19.15 -9.47
CA GLY A 185 -1.27 18.11 -9.87
C GLY A 185 -0.19 18.65 -10.80
N LEU A 186 1.05 18.25 -10.55
CA LEU A 186 2.20 18.59 -11.37
C LEU A 186 2.20 17.73 -12.65
N VAL A 187 2.71 18.31 -13.73
CA VAL A 187 2.91 17.62 -15.01
C VAL A 187 4.35 17.11 -15.10
N GLY A 188 4.58 16.07 -15.90
CA GLY A 188 5.92 15.49 -16.06
C GLY A 188 6.30 14.47 -14.98
N SER A 189 5.30 13.88 -14.33
CA SER A 189 5.39 12.68 -13.49
C SER A 189 4.43 11.62 -14.02
N ALA A 190 4.38 10.46 -13.39
CA ALA A 190 3.42 9.38 -13.68
C ALA A 190 1.99 9.69 -13.17
N LEU A 191 1.69 10.93 -12.80
CA LEU A 191 0.31 11.39 -12.69
C LEU A 191 -0.29 11.51 -14.09
N HIS A 192 -1.10 10.55 -14.52
CA HIS A 192 -1.61 10.46 -15.88
C HIS A 192 -2.84 11.34 -16.13
N CYS A 193 -3.64 11.58 -15.10
CA CYS A 193 -4.83 12.42 -15.14
C CYS A 193 -5.10 13.07 -13.77
N ASN A 194 -6.23 13.75 -13.60
CA ASN A 194 -6.65 14.42 -12.36
C ASN A 194 -5.70 15.54 -11.89
N HIS A 195 -5.16 16.34 -12.82
CA HIS A 195 -4.24 17.44 -12.49
C HIS A 195 -4.94 18.66 -11.85
N GLU A 196 -6.24 18.79 -12.00
CA GLU A 196 -7.03 19.88 -11.41
C GLU A 196 -7.14 19.77 -9.89
N ALA A 197 -7.19 20.91 -9.19
CA ALA A 197 -7.38 20.94 -7.74
C ALA A 197 -8.73 20.32 -7.34
N GLY A 198 -8.72 19.49 -6.30
CA GLY A 198 -9.88 18.76 -5.80
C GLY A 198 -10.06 17.36 -6.41
N ALA A 199 -9.41 17.06 -7.54
CA ALA A 199 -9.45 15.71 -8.12
C ALA A 199 -8.51 14.74 -7.40
N ASP A 200 -8.82 13.45 -7.47
CA ASP A 200 -8.05 12.41 -6.78
C ASP A 200 -6.70 12.14 -7.47
N LYS A 201 -5.62 12.59 -6.84
CA LYS A 201 -4.25 12.49 -7.38
C LYS A 201 -3.75 11.04 -7.35
N PHE A 202 -4.15 10.26 -6.36
CA PHE A 202 -3.71 8.86 -6.23
C PHE A 202 -4.42 7.98 -7.25
N LYS A 203 -5.71 8.20 -7.50
CA LYS A 203 -6.44 7.56 -8.60
C LYS A 203 -5.95 8.02 -9.98
N GLY A 204 -5.45 9.25 -10.08
CA GLY A 204 -4.82 9.76 -11.30
C GLY A 204 -3.50 9.06 -11.64
N ALA A 205 -2.77 8.58 -10.63
CA ALA A 205 -1.56 7.77 -10.80
C ALA A 205 -1.88 6.28 -10.94
N TRP A 206 -2.82 5.77 -10.14
CA TRP A 206 -3.20 4.35 -10.06
C TRP A 206 -4.71 4.15 -10.25
N PRO A 207 -5.24 4.19 -11.49
CA PRO A 207 -6.68 4.25 -11.74
C PRO A 207 -7.50 3.04 -11.27
N LYS A 208 -6.84 1.90 -11.08
CA LYS A 208 -7.46 0.64 -10.64
C LYS A 208 -7.56 0.50 -9.12
N VAL A 209 -6.99 1.42 -8.35
CA VAL A 209 -6.96 1.32 -6.90
C VAL A 209 -7.78 2.43 -6.27
N ASP A 210 -8.64 2.05 -5.34
CA ASP A 210 -9.39 2.97 -4.51
C ASP A 210 -8.72 3.09 -3.14
N GLY A 211 -7.90 4.13 -2.96
CA GLY A 211 -7.20 4.37 -1.70
C GLY A 211 -8.14 4.65 -0.53
N THR A 212 -9.35 5.16 -0.77
CA THR A 212 -10.27 5.53 0.32
C THR A 212 -10.86 4.31 1.02
N HIS A 213 -10.87 3.13 0.37
CA HIS A 213 -11.34 1.88 0.96
C HIS A 213 -10.60 1.55 2.26
N GLN A 214 -9.29 1.80 2.31
CA GLN A 214 -8.48 1.61 3.52
C GLN A 214 -8.99 2.48 4.70
N LEU A 215 -9.33 3.74 4.43
CA LEU A 215 -9.81 4.69 5.44
C LEU A 215 -11.22 4.35 5.92
N GLU A 216 -12.10 3.96 4.99
CA GLU A 216 -13.46 3.50 5.27
C GLU A 216 -13.49 2.26 6.14
N TYR A 217 -12.66 1.28 5.79
CA TYR A 217 -12.56 0.06 6.56
C TYR A 217 -11.93 0.30 7.93
N ALA A 218 -10.91 1.16 8.04
CA ALA A 218 -10.28 1.51 9.31
C ALA A 218 -11.28 2.12 10.30
N GLU A 219 -12.13 3.02 9.83
CA GLU A 219 -13.22 3.59 10.64
C GLU A 219 -14.26 2.54 11.02
N LYS A 220 -14.67 1.70 10.05
CA LYS A 220 -15.64 0.61 10.28
C LYS A 220 -15.22 -0.37 11.37
N ILE A 221 -13.93 -0.69 11.47
CA ILE A 221 -13.40 -1.58 12.52
C ILE A 221 -13.06 -0.86 13.83
N GLY A 222 -13.29 0.46 13.90
CA GLY A 222 -13.04 1.29 15.07
C GLY A 222 -11.56 1.57 15.34
N PHE A 223 -10.71 1.57 14.30
CA PHE A 223 -9.29 1.91 14.45
C PHE A 223 -9.07 3.42 14.66
N GLY A 224 -9.96 4.24 14.12
CA GLY A 224 -9.94 5.70 14.26
C GLY A 224 -11.14 6.32 13.55
N SER A 225 -11.13 7.64 13.42
CA SER A 225 -12.17 8.43 12.77
C SER A 225 -11.70 9.01 11.45
N ARG A 226 -12.54 9.06 10.42
CA ARG A 226 -12.25 9.85 9.22
C ARG A 226 -12.50 11.34 9.45
N ASP A 227 -13.32 11.71 10.43
CA ASP A 227 -13.54 13.11 10.79
C ASP A 227 -12.28 13.71 11.43
N TYR A 228 -11.92 14.91 11.01
CA TYR A 228 -10.79 15.66 11.53
C TYR A 228 -11.04 17.17 11.52
N GLU A 229 -10.32 17.88 12.40
CA GLU A 229 -10.21 19.34 12.40
C GLU A 229 -8.74 19.72 12.17
N LEU A 230 -8.48 20.63 11.23
CA LEU A 230 -7.12 21.15 11.00
C LEU A 230 -6.87 22.33 11.93
N VAL A 231 -5.84 22.22 12.76
CA VAL A 231 -5.34 23.29 13.62
C VAL A 231 -3.95 23.69 13.14
N GLU A 232 -3.82 24.91 12.63
CA GLU A 232 -2.52 25.49 12.24
C GLU A 232 -1.81 26.05 13.48
N ILE A 233 -0.50 25.78 13.59
CA ILE A 233 0.36 26.16 14.73
C ILE A 233 1.47 27.09 14.23
#